data_AF-A0A6L4AQ31-F1
#
_entry.id   AF-A0A6L4AQ31-F1
#
_cell.length_a   1.000
_cell.length_b   1.000
_cell.length_c   1.000
_cell.angle_alpha   90.00
_cell.angle_beta   90.00
_cell.angle_gamma   90.00
#
_symmetry.space_group_name_H-M   'P 1'
#
loop_
_entity.id
_entity.type
_entity.pdbx_description
1 polymer ?
#
loop_
_entity_poly.entity_id
_entity_poly.type
_entity_poly.pdbx_seq_one_letter_code
_entity_poly.pdbx_strand_id
1 'polypeptide(L)'
;MDSLGPIGSTTPLPLRQPDTGPVSRAAKGFGDILSSTIAQVNQGQLDSETAIRKLESGEAKHLHEVMIAVEEAEISLRMLVQMRNKALTAYEEIMRMQI
;
A
#
# COMPACT_ATOMS: atom_id res chain seq x y z
N MET A 1 9.44 69.48 20.68
CA MET A 1 8.77 68.59 19.71
C MET A 1 9.77 67.49 19.39
N ASP A 2 9.71 66.38 20.12
CA ASP A 2 10.44 65.15 19.79
C ASP A 2 9.47 64.00 20.03
N SER A 3 8.83 63.56 18.96
CA SER A 3 7.91 62.44 18.96
C SER A 3 8.71 61.14 18.89
N LEU A 4 8.87 60.47 20.03
CA LEU A 4 9.31 59.08 20.05
C LEU A 4 8.17 58.21 19.52
N GLY A 5 8.30 57.76 18.27
CA GLY A 5 7.42 56.78 17.65
C GLY A 5 7.57 55.40 18.31
N PRO A 6 6.49 54.60 18.39
CA PRO A 6 6.54 53.30 19.05
C PRO A 6 7.38 52.30 18.24
N ILE A 7 8.32 51.65 18.91
CA ILE A 7 9.18 50.61 18.33
C ILE A 7 8.30 49.44 17.87
N GLY A 8 8.55 48.99 16.65
CA GLY A 8 7.67 48.15 15.83
C GLY A 8 7.17 46.88 16.51
N SER A 9 5.89 46.59 16.27
CA SER A 9 5.27 45.30 16.49
C SER A 9 6.00 44.22 15.69
N THR A 10 6.72 43.33 16.36
CA THR A 10 7.22 42.08 15.76
C THR A 10 6.03 41.18 15.49
N THR A 11 5.48 41.27 14.28
CA THR A 11 4.51 40.30 13.75
C THR A 11 5.18 38.92 13.83
N PRO A 12 4.64 37.96 14.61
CA PRO A 12 5.18 36.62 14.63
C PRO A 12 4.99 36.03 13.22
N LEU A 13 6.08 35.56 12.62
CA LEU A 13 6.03 34.75 11.41
C LEU A 13 5.07 33.58 11.66
N PRO A 14 4.02 33.38 10.84
CA PRO A 14 3.22 32.17 10.93
C PRO A 14 4.15 31.00 10.64
N LEU A 15 4.33 30.13 11.63
CA LEU A 15 4.97 28.84 11.43
C LEU A 15 4.20 28.15 10.30
N ARG A 16 4.86 27.95 9.16
CA ARG A 16 4.35 27.15 8.06
C ARG A 16 4.01 25.79 8.64
N GLN A 17 2.71 25.53 8.83
CA GLN A 17 2.26 24.18 9.16
C GLN A 17 2.83 23.27 8.08
N PRO A 18 3.39 22.10 8.46
CA PRO A 18 3.91 21.17 7.47
C PRO A 18 2.75 20.87 6.52
N ASP A 19 2.86 21.39 5.30
CA ASP A 19 1.89 21.09 4.26
C ASP A 19 1.81 19.57 4.22
N THR A 20 0.63 19.02 4.48
CA THR A 20 0.32 17.62 4.16
C THR A 20 0.40 17.50 2.65
N GLY A 21 1.63 17.38 2.15
CA GLY A 21 1.98 17.48 0.76
C GLY A 21 1.52 16.25 -0.02
N PRO A 22 1.91 16.16 -1.31
CA PRO A 22 1.60 15.04 -2.20
C PRO A 22 1.82 13.65 -1.57
N VAL A 23 2.79 13.56 -0.66
CA VAL A 23 3.18 12.35 0.08
C VAL A 23 2.03 11.75 0.90
N SER A 24 1.22 12.56 1.59
CA SER A 24 0.10 12.05 2.42
C SER A 24 -1.05 11.49 1.57
N ARG A 25 -1.34 12.12 0.42
CA ARG A 25 -2.30 11.58 -0.57
C ARG A 25 -1.80 10.32 -1.25
N ALA A 26 -0.51 10.25 -1.59
CA ALA A 26 0.11 9.06 -2.16
C ALA A 26 0.11 7.87 -1.18
N ALA A 27 0.37 8.11 0.11
CA ALA A 27 0.33 7.07 1.14
C ALA A 27 -1.09 6.47 1.31
N LYS A 28 -2.14 7.31 1.25
CA LYS A 28 -3.52 6.83 1.28
C LYS A 28 -3.85 5.95 0.07
N GLY A 29 -3.44 6.37 -1.13
CA GLY A 29 -3.65 5.59 -2.36
C GLY A 29 -2.86 4.27 -2.39
N PHE A 30 -1.63 4.24 -1.87
CA PHE A 30 -0.85 3.01 -1.79
C PHE A 30 -1.47 1.99 -0.83
N GLY A 31 -1.96 2.44 0.33
CA GLY A 31 -2.65 1.56 1.29
C GLY A 31 -3.91 0.92 0.71
N ASP A 32 -4.71 1.70 -0.02
CA ASP A 32 -5.91 1.22 -0.70
C ASP A 32 -5.56 0.19 -1.80
N ILE A 33 -4.51 0.45 -2.59
CA ILE A 33 -4.01 -0.49 -3.61
C ILE A 33 -3.54 -1.78 -2.95
N LEU A 34 -2.69 -1.69 -1.92
CA LEU A 34 -2.17 -2.86 -1.21
C LEU A 34 -3.31 -3.70 -0.60
N SER A 35 -4.30 -3.06 0.02
CA SER A 35 -5.47 -3.74 0.57
C SER A 35 -6.27 -4.46 -0.51
N SER A 36 -6.49 -3.80 -1.67
CA SER A 36 -7.17 -4.42 -2.81
C SER A 36 -6.40 -5.61 -3.39
N THR A 37 -5.08 -5.53 -3.46
CA THR A 37 -4.22 -6.63 -3.93
C THR A 37 -4.26 -7.81 -2.98
N ILE A 38 -4.23 -7.57 -1.66
CA ILE A 38 -4.37 -8.64 -0.66
C ILE A 38 -5.72 -9.35 -0.82
N ALA A 39 -6.80 -8.59 -1.02
CA ALA A 39 -8.13 -9.15 -1.24
C ALA A 39 -8.20 -9.99 -2.53
N GLN A 40 -7.58 -9.53 -3.62
CA GLN A 40 -7.51 -10.27 -4.88
C GLN A 40 -6.69 -11.56 -4.77
N VAL A 41 -5.54 -11.54 -4.10
CA VAL A 41 -4.72 -12.76 -3.86
C VAL A 41 -5.52 -13.77 -3.02
N ASN A 42 -6.23 -13.30 -2.00
CA ASN A 42 -7.10 -14.17 -1.20
C ASN A 42 -8.22 -14.80 -2.03
N GLN A 43 -8.85 -14.01 -2.92
CA GLN A 43 -9.86 -14.53 -3.82
C GLN A 43 -9.29 -15.59 -4.78
N GLY A 44 -8.12 -15.33 -5.38
CA GLY A 44 -7.44 -16.29 -6.26
C GLY A 44 -7.07 -17.60 -5.56
N GLN A 45 -6.73 -17.55 -4.27
CA GLN A 45 -6.53 -18.76 -3.45
C GLN A 45 -7.82 -19.54 -3.23
N LEU A 46 -8.92 -18.89 -2.86
CA LEU A 46 -10.23 -19.53 -2.67
C LEU A 46 -10.77 -20.14 -3.97
N ASP A 47 -10.54 -19.47 -5.09
CA ASP A 47 -10.92 -19.93 -6.42
C ASP A 47 -10.11 -21.17 -6.81
N SER A 48 -8.80 -21.15 -6.55
CA SER A 48 -7.89 -22.29 -6.75
C SER A 48 -8.32 -23.52 -5.93
N GLU A 49 -8.62 -23.33 -4.65
CA GLU A 49 -9.12 -24.42 -3.81
C GLU A 49 -10.46 -24.98 -4.32
N THR A 50 -11.35 -24.10 -4.79
CA THR A 50 -12.64 -24.51 -5.36
C THR A 50 -12.45 -25.28 -6.66
N ALA A 51 -11.50 -24.86 -7.49
CA ALA A 51 -11.14 -25.55 -8.72
C ALA A 51 -10.56 -26.94 -8.44
N ILE A 52 -9.70 -27.08 -7.42
CA ILE A 52 -9.17 -28.38 -6.96
C ILE A 52 -10.31 -29.28 -6.48
N ARG A 53 -11.22 -28.78 -5.64
CA ARG A 53 -12.37 -29.57 -5.16
C ARG A 53 -13.27 -30.06 -6.31
N LYS A 54 -13.52 -29.21 -7.30
CA LYS A 54 -14.31 -29.56 -8.50
C LYS A 54 -13.61 -30.64 -9.33
N LEU A 55 -12.30 -30.59 -9.42
CA LEU A 55 -11.50 -31.61 -10.10
C LEU A 55 -11.54 -32.96 -9.38
N GLU A 56 -11.38 -32.98 -8.06
CA GLU A 56 -11.48 -34.19 -7.24
C GLU A 56 -12.88 -34.83 -7.31
N SER A 57 -13.93 -34.01 -7.37
CA SER A 57 -15.32 -34.47 -7.52
C SER A 57 -15.67 -34.99 -8.92
N GLY A 58 -14.76 -34.83 -9.91
CA GLY A 58 -14.99 -35.20 -11.31
C GLY A 58 -15.83 -34.20 -12.12
N GLU A 59 -16.26 -33.08 -11.52
CA GLU A 59 -16.97 -32.00 -12.21
C GLU A 59 -16.05 -31.15 -13.10
N ALA A 60 -14.77 -31.00 -12.74
CA ALA A 60 -13.83 -30.25 -13.56
C ALA A 60 -13.29 -31.13 -14.71
N LYS A 61 -13.66 -30.77 -15.94
CA LYS A 61 -13.22 -31.46 -17.17
C LYS A 61 -11.81 -31.05 -17.62
N HIS A 62 -11.24 -30.02 -17.01
CA HIS A 62 -10.05 -29.33 -17.50
C HIS A 62 -8.99 -29.18 -16.39
N LEU A 63 -8.25 -30.25 -16.12
CA LEU A 63 -7.12 -30.29 -15.16
C LEU A 63 -6.13 -29.12 -15.37
N HIS A 64 -5.88 -28.73 -16.62
CA HIS A 64 -4.95 -27.65 -16.95
C HIS A 64 -5.41 -26.28 -16.44
N GLU A 65 -6.72 -25.99 -16.45
CA GLU A 65 -7.25 -24.73 -15.92
C GLU A 65 -7.05 -24.63 -14.40
N VAL A 66 -7.23 -25.76 -13.69
CA VAL A 66 -6.96 -25.84 -12.25
C VAL A 66 -5.50 -25.60 -11.95
N MET A 67 -4.59 -26.24 -12.70
CA MET A 67 -3.14 -26.04 -12.53
C MET A 67 -2.74 -24.58 -12.80
N ILE A 68 -3.32 -23.95 -13.82
CA ILE A 68 -3.06 -22.53 -14.14
C ILE A 68 -3.53 -21.63 -12.99
N ALA A 69 -4.75 -21.84 -12.48
CA ALA A 69 -5.29 -21.05 -11.38
C ALA A 69 -4.41 -21.14 -10.11
N VAL A 70 -3.97 -22.36 -9.78
CA VAL A 70 -3.07 -22.61 -8.63
C VAL A 70 -1.73 -21.90 -8.80
N GLU A 71 -1.10 -22.00 -9.97
CA GLU A 71 0.17 -21.33 -10.24
C GLU A 71 0.03 -19.81 -10.21
N GLU A 72 -1.07 -19.27 -10.76
CA GLU A 72 -1.37 -17.84 -10.72
C GLU A 72 -1.53 -17.34 -9.27
N ALA A 73 -2.26 -18.07 -8.43
CA ALA A 73 -2.42 -17.76 -7.02
C ALA A 73 -1.08 -17.77 -6.27
N GLU A 74 -0.21 -18.75 -6.56
CA GLU A 74 1.11 -18.86 -5.94
C GLU A 74 2.04 -17.72 -6.36
N ILE A 75 2.12 -17.41 -7.66
CA ILE A 75 2.88 -16.27 -8.19
C ILE A 75 2.41 -14.96 -7.53
N SER A 76 1.11 -14.75 -7.47
CA SER A 76 0.51 -13.53 -6.93
C SER A 76 0.81 -13.36 -5.43
N LEU A 77 0.77 -14.45 -4.67
CA LEU A 77 1.17 -14.45 -3.26
C LEU A 77 2.66 -14.11 -3.07
N ARG A 78 3.55 -14.71 -3.89
CA ARG A 78 4.98 -14.39 -3.85
C ARG A 78 5.24 -12.91 -4.13
N MET A 79 4.55 -12.33 -5.12
CA MET A 79 4.63 -10.90 -5.41
C MET A 79 4.16 -10.02 -4.25
N LEU A 80 3.06 -10.40 -3.60
CA LEU A 80 2.53 -9.68 -2.44
C LEU A 80 3.54 -9.65 -1.28
N VAL A 81 4.19 -10.76 -0.98
CA VAL A 81 5.23 -10.83 0.07
C VAL A 81 6.40 -9.90 -0.27
N GLN A 82 6.83 -9.86 -1.54
CA GLN A 82 7.87 -8.93 -1.98
C GLN A 82 7.44 -7.48 -1.81
N MET A 83 6.20 -7.14 -2.18
CA MET A 83 5.64 -5.80 -2.00
C MET A 83 5.59 -5.39 -0.53
N ARG A 84 5.15 -6.29 0.37
CA ARG A 84 5.19 -6.09 1.83
C ARG A 84 6.59 -5.73 2.31
N ASN A 85 7.59 -6.50 1.89
CA ASN A 85 8.98 -6.28 2.29
C ASN A 85 9.51 -4.94 1.77
N LYS A 86 9.17 -4.54 0.53
CA LYS A 86 9.57 -3.25 -0.04
C LYS A 86 8.89 -2.07 0.65
N ALA A 87 7.61 -2.21 1.02
CA ALA A 87 6.90 -1.21 1.80
C ALA A 87 7.54 -1.00 3.18
N LEU A 88 7.94 -2.08 3.86
CA LEU A 88 8.67 -2.01 5.13
C LEU A 88 10.03 -1.32 4.97
N THR A 89 10.82 -1.70 3.95
CA THR A 89 12.11 -1.04 3.67
C THR A 89 11.93 0.45 3.37
N ALA A 90 10.92 0.82 2.60
CA ALA A 90 10.64 2.24 2.30
C ALA A 90 10.25 3.02 3.57
N TYR A 91 9.46 2.42 4.46
CA TYR A 91 9.14 3.01 5.76
C TYR A 91 10.40 3.21 6.63
N GLU A 92 11.26 2.20 6.71
CA GLU A 92 12.53 2.26 7.45
C GLU A 92 13.49 3.32 6.88
N GLU A 93 13.52 3.50 5.55
CA GLU A 93 14.36 4.50 4.89
C GLU A 93 13.90 5.93 5.21
N ILE A 94 12.59 6.19 5.18
CA ILE A 94 12.01 7.50 5.55
C ILE A 94 12.34 7.84 7.01
N MET A 95 12.24 6.87 7.92
CA MET A 95 12.60 7.04 9.34
C MET A 95 14.08 7.38 9.51
N ARG A 96 14.98 6.80 8.70
CA ARG A 96 16.42 7.08 8.73
C ARG A 96 16.79 8.47 8.20
N MET A 97 15.95 9.11 7.38
CA MET A 97 16.19 10.47 6.91
C MET A 97 15.83 11.56 7.94
N GLN A 98 15.01 11.26 8.94
CA GLN A 98 14.47 12.26 9.90
C GLN A 98 15.27 12.39 11.20
N ILE A 99 16.26 11.53 11.43
CA ILE A 99 17.17 11.57 12.58
C ILE A 99 18.47 12.32 12.28
#